data_AF-A0A7S2V1H4-F1
#
_entry.id   AF-A0A7S2V1H4-F1
#
_cell.length_a   1.000
_cell.length_b   1.000
_cell.length_c   1.000
_cell.angle_alpha   90.00
_cell.angle_beta   90.00
_cell.angle_gamma   90.00
#
_symmetry.space_group_name_H-M   'P 1'
#
loop_
_entity.id
_entity.type
_entity.pdbx_description
1 polymer ?
#
loop_
_entity_poly.entity_id
_entity_poly.type
_entity_poly.pdbx_seq_one_letter_code
_entity_poly.pdbx_strand_id
1 'polypeptide(L)'
;WSPIHILEIGCHEGGSASFYQRYMLHHQESTYTCIDPWAIRPNDMTLPADSFKTRYHQNTCSHPNKEKIRILEGDSLSGLAQLVGENKKYDVIYVDGGHEVSEVLADSVLSFRLLKIGGLMIFDDYLQNLDLGEDQRAKAGIDAFLLGFQSNIEVLYTFYQVVIKKLSDRFMEEITPTTPVCTYT
;
A
#
# COMPACT_ATOMS: atom_id res chain seq x y z
N TRP A 1 11.74 -16.33 -13.80
CA TRP A 1 11.39 -15.35 -12.75
C TRP A 1 10.23 -15.92 -11.95
N SER A 2 10.29 -15.89 -10.62
CA SER A 2 9.16 -16.26 -9.76
C SER A 2 8.00 -15.27 -9.94
N PRO A 3 6.75 -15.67 -9.65
CA PRO A 3 5.62 -14.73 -9.69
C PRO A 3 5.82 -13.58 -8.70
N ILE A 4 5.32 -12.41 -9.08
CA ILE A 4 5.27 -11.21 -8.23
C ILE A 4 3.84 -10.69 -8.14
N HIS A 5 3.42 -10.36 -6.91
CA HIS A 5 2.12 -9.75 -6.65
C HIS A 5 2.34 -8.34 -6.10
N ILE A 6 1.83 -7.35 -6.82
CA ILE A 6 2.01 -5.93 -6.52
C ILE A 6 0.65 -5.34 -6.11
N LEU A 7 0.65 -4.54 -5.06
CA LEU A 7 -0.47 -3.67 -4.66
C LEU A 7 -0.03 -2.22 -4.77
N GLU A 8 -0.90 -1.37 -5.29
CA GLU A 8 -0.72 0.08 -5.30
C GLU A 8 -1.97 0.78 -4.78
N ILE A 9 -1.78 1.78 -3.93
CA ILE A 9 -2.81 2.67 -3.42
C ILE A 9 -2.57 4.03 -4.08
N GLY A 10 -3.57 4.55 -4.80
CA GLY A 10 -3.46 5.79 -5.57
C GLY A 10 -2.76 5.60 -6.92
N CYS A 11 -3.39 4.89 -7.84
CA CYS A 11 -2.79 4.60 -9.16
C CYS A 11 -3.02 5.68 -10.24
N HIS A 12 -3.89 6.65 -9.97
CA HIS A 12 -4.16 7.82 -10.81
C HIS A 12 -4.41 7.47 -12.30
N GLU A 13 -3.58 7.95 -13.22
CA GLU A 13 -3.65 7.67 -14.66
C GLU A 13 -2.90 6.39 -15.09
N GLY A 14 -2.32 5.63 -14.15
CA GLY A 14 -1.78 4.30 -14.39
C GLY A 14 -0.37 4.27 -14.97
N GLY A 15 0.44 5.31 -14.80
CA GLY A 15 1.83 5.31 -15.27
C GLY A 15 2.68 4.19 -14.65
N SER A 16 2.56 4.02 -13.33
CA SER A 16 3.09 2.90 -12.54
C SER A 16 2.53 1.55 -13.00
N ALA A 17 1.22 1.44 -13.18
CA ALA A 17 0.56 0.25 -13.70
C ALA A 17 1.15 -0.19 -15.06
N SER A 18 1.32 0.75 -16.00
CA SER A 18 1.97 0.49 -17.30
C SER A 18 3.43 0.04 -17.14
N PHE A 19 4.17 0.62 -16.20
CA PHE A 19 5.53 0.17 -15.88
C PHE A 19 5.54 -1.28 -15.37
N TYR A 20 4.69 -1.62 -14.40
CA TYR A 20 4.60 -2.99 -13.87
C TYR A 20 4.20 -3.99 -14.94
N GLN A 21 3.18 -3.66 -15.75
CA GLN A 21 2.77 -4.48 -16.88
C GLN A 21 3.93 -4.81 -17.83
N ARG A 22 4.80 -3.83 -18.09
CA ARG A 22 5.90 -3.97 -19.05
C ARG A 22 7.11 -4.69 -18.51
N TYR A 23 7.42 -4.57 -17.22
CA TYR A 23 8.69 -5.04 -16.67
C TYR A 23 8.59 -6.07 -15.54
N MET A 24 7.45 -6.16 -14.87
CA MET A 24 7.30 -6.99 -13.66
C MET A 24 6.26 -8.10 -13.82
N LEU A 25 5.22 -7.90 -14.63
CA LEU A 25 4.13 -8.87 -14.81
C LEU A 25 4.40 -9.92 -15.91
N HIS A 26 5.65 -10.29 -16.15
CA HIS A 26 5.99 -11.28 -17.20
C HIS A 26 5.56 -12.70 -16.84
N HIS A 27 5.70 -13.12 -15.58
CA HIS A 27 5.28 -14.46 -15.16
C HIS A 27 3.75 -14.57 -15.23
N GLN A 28 3.23 -15.72 -15.65
CA GLN A 28 1.80 -15.90 -15.92
C GLN A 28 0.93 -15.68 -14.67
N GLU A 29 1.45 -16.04 -13.50
CA GLU A 29 0.79 -15.87 -12.21
C GLU A 29 1.08 -14.53 -11.51
N SER A 30 1.87 -13.63 -12.13
CA SER A 30 2.07 -12.30 -11.53
C SER A 30 0.80 -11.46 -11.63
N THR A 31 0.54 -10.64 -10.62
CA THR A 31 -0.66 -9.80 -10.58
C THR A 31 -0.33 -8.41 -10.09
N TYR A 32 -1.14 -7.44 -10.52
CA TYR A 32 -1.15 -6.10 -9.99
C TYR A 32 -2.57 -5.76 -9.51
N THR A 33 -2.70 -5.23 -8.31
CA THR A 33 -3.97 -4.71 -7.76
C THR A 33 -3.80 -3.23 -7.52
N CYS A 34 -4.71 -2.40 -8.03
CA CYS A 34 -4.78 -0.99 -7.66
C CYS A 34 -6.04 -0.68 -6.85
N ILE A 35 -5.90 0.26 -5.92
CA ILE A 35 -7.00 0.89 -5.19
C ILE A 35 -6.96 2.38 -5.51
N ASP A 36 -8.05 2.93 -6.03
CA ASP A 36 -8.14 4.37 -6.30
C ASP A 36 -9.62 4.81 -6.32
N PRO A 37 -9.98 5.92 -5.65
CA PRO A 37 -11.34 6.44 -5.71
C PRO A 37 -11.63 7.19 -7.01
N TRP A 38 -10.60 7.57 -7.77
CA TRP A 38 -10.66 8.50 -8.91
C TRP A 38 -11.48 9.77 -8.63
N ALA A 39 -11.50 10.20 -7.36
CA ALA A 39 -12.21 11.39 -6.95
C ALA A 39 -11.57 12.64 -7.58
N ILE A 40 -12.41 13.60 -7.98
CA ILE A 40 -11.94 14.90 -8.46
C ILE A 40 -11.21 15.61 -7.32
N ARG A 41 -9.94 15.95 -7.53
CA ARG A 41 -9.20 16.77 -6.58
C ARG A 41 -9.60 18.24 -6.71
N PRO A 42 -9.49 19.06 -5.64
CA PRO A 42 -9.84 20.48 -5.69
C PRO A 42 -9.15 21.27 -6.82
N ASN A 43 -7.91 20.90 -7.14
CA ASN A 43 -7.13 21.56 -8.21
C ASN A 43 -7.54 21.10 -9.63
N ASP A 44 -8.31 20.01 -9.73
CA ASP A 44 -8.70 19.36 -10.98
C ASP A 44 -10.17 19.62 -11.35
N MET A 45 -10.85 20.56 -10.68
CA MET A 45 -12.28 20.85 -10.88
C MET A 45 -12.67 21.26 -12.31
N THR A 46 -11.71 21.64 -13.15
CA THR A 46 -11.95 21.99 -14.57
C THR A 46 -11.99 20.76 -15.47
N LEU A 47 -11.58 19.59 -14.99
CA LEU A 47 -11.60 18.33 -15.73
C LEU A 47 -12.94 17.59 -15.52
N PRO A 48 -13.38 16.79 -16.50
CA PRO A 48 -14.47 15.84 -16.28
C PRO A 48 -14.15 14.87 -15.14
N ALA A 49 -15.18 14.48 -14.39
CA ALA A 49 -15.05 13.61 -13.21
C ALA A 49 -14.22 12.35 -13.46
N ASP A 50 -14.47 11.67 -14.59
CA ASP A 50 -13.84 10.38 -14.91
C ASP A 50 -12.56 10.51 -15.77
N SER A 51 -11.98 11.71 -15.86
CA SER A 51 -10.86 11.95 -16.79
C SER A 51 -9.63 11.11 -16.45
N PHE A 52 -9.34 10.90 -15.15
CA PHE A 52 -8.21 10.11 -14.70
C PHE A 52 -8.43 8.62 -14.89
N LYS A 53 -9.62 8.11 -14.54
CA LYS A 53 -9.99 6.71 -14.76
C LYS A 53 -10.01 6.34 -16.25
N THR A 54 -10.51 7.24 -17.09
CA THR A 54 -10.51 7.05 -18.53
C THR A 54 -9.08 6.94 -19.07
N ARG A 55 -8.19 7.84 -18.64
CA ARG A 55 -6.76 7.79 -18.99
C ARG A 55 -6.08 6.54 -18.46
N TYR A 56 -6.39 6.12 -17.23
CA TYR A 56 -5.92 4.86 -16.66
C TYR A 56 -6.25 3.66 -17.57
N HIS A 57 -7.51 3.54 -17.99
CA HIS A 57 -7.93 2.47 -18.89
C HIS A 57 -7.23 2.58 -20.26
N GLN A 58 -7.09 3.78 -20.81
CA GLN A 58 -6.37 3.97 -22.08
C GLN A 58 -4.90 3.52 -21.99
N ASN A 59 -4.25 3.82 -20.87
CA ASN A 59 -2.84 3.50 -20.64
C ASN A 59 -2.59 2.01 -20.36
N THR A 60 -3.57 1.29 -19.80
CA THR A 60 -3.38 -0.10 -19.31
C THR A 60 -4.06 -1.17 -20.17
N CYS A 61 -5.16 -0.87 -20.87
CA CYS A 61 -5.98 -1.86 -21.59
C CYS A 61 -5.39 -2.36 -22.92
N SER A 62 -4.37 -1.68 -23.47
CA SER A 62 -3.70 -2.08 -24.72
C SER A 62 -2.57 -3.09 -24.49
N HIS A 63 -2.11 -3.26 -23.25
CA HIS A 63 -0.97 -4.12 -22.95
C HIS A 63 -1.38 -5.62 -22.89
N PRO A 64 -0.54 -6.56 -23.37
CA PRO A 64 -0.81 -8.00 -23.28
C PRO A 64 -1.07 -8.56 -21.87
N ASN A 65 -0.61 -7.83 -20.84
CA ASN A 65 -0.76 -8.21 -19.42
C ASN A 65 -1.97 -7.55 -18.74
N LYS A 66 -2.91 -6.94 -19.49
CA LYS A 66 -4.09 -6.26 -18.92
C LYS A 66 -4.95 -7.15 -18.01
N GLU A 67 -5.09 -8.43 -18.32
CA GLU A 67 -5.88 -9.39 -17.54
C GLU A 67 -5.25 -9.71 -16.17
N LYS A 68 -4.02 -9.28 -15.92
CA LYS A 68 -3.32 -9.44 -14.64
C LYS A 68 -3.57 -8.26 -13.69
N ILE A 69 -4.33 -7.25 -14.13
CA ILE A 69 -4.72 -6.09 -13.34
C ILE A 69 -6.06 -6.36 -12.69
N ARG A 70 -6.11 -6.14 -11.37
CA ARG A 70 -7.34 -6.01 -10.60
C ARG A 70 -7.50 -4.56 -10.18
N ILE A 71 -8.68 -4.00 -10.41
CA ILE A 71 -9.02 -2.65 -9.99
C ILE A 71 -10.02 -2.73 -8.84
N LEU A 72 -9.75 -2.02 -7.75
CA LEU A 72 -10.67 -1.75 -6.65
C LEU A 72 -10.97 -0.25 -6.63
N GLU A 73 -12.11 0.14 -7.18
CA GLU A 73 -12.54 1.53 -7.20
C GLU A 73 -13.17 1.91 -5.86
N GLY A 74 -12.57 2.88 -5.18
CA GLY A 74 -13.00 3.32 -3.85
C GLY A 74 -11.85 3.84 -2.99
N ASP A 75 -12.17 4.23 -1.75
CA ASP A 75 -11.17 4.66 -0.78
C ASP A 75 -10.23 3.52 -0.35
N SER A 76 -9.02 3.91 0.07
CA SER A 76 -7.96 2.98 0.45
C SER A 76 -8.36 2.11 1.64
N LEU A 77 -9.02 2.68 2.65
CA LEU A 77 -9.45 1.97 3.86
C LEU A 77 -10.37 0.78 3.51
N SER A 78 -11.41 1.02 2.71
CA SER A 78 -12.36 -0.01 2.28
C SER A 78 -11.69 -1.06 1.39
N GLY A 79 -10.88 -0.62 0.42
CA GLY A 79 -10.17 -1.52 -0.49
C GLY A 79 -9.15 -2.42 0.23
N LEU A 80 -8.37 -1.85 1.14
CA LEU A 80 -7.40 -2.59 1.94
C LEU A 80 -8.10 -3.54 2.92
N ALA A 81 -9.17 -3.12 3.59
CA ALA A 81 -9.96 -3.98 4.47
C ALA A 81 -10.54 -5.18 3.71
N GLN A 82 -11.04 -4.97 2.49
CA GLN A 82 -11.48 -6.05 1.61
C GLN A 82 -10.34 -7.04 1.33
N LEU A 83 -9.17 -6.56 0.91
CA LEU A 83 -8.02 -7.42 0.61
C LEU A 83 -7.53 -8.21 1.84
N VAL A 84 -7.61 -7.61 3.03
CA VAL A 84 -7.32 -8.29 4.30
C VAL A 84 -8.33 -9.41 4.56
N GLY A 85 -9.62 -9.14 4.37
CA GLY A 85 -10.68 -10.16 4.49
C GLY A 85 -10.54 -11.30 3.49
N GLU A 86 -10.01 -11.03 2.30
CA GLU A 86 -9.68 -12.02 1.28
C GLU A 86 -8.35 -12.77 1.55
N ASN A 87 -7.65 -12.44 2.64
CA ASN A 87 -6.34 -12.99 3.01
C ASN A 87 -5.30 -12.87 1.86
N LYS A 88 -5.33 -11.77 1.12
CA LYS A 88 -4.36 -11.50 0.05
C LYS A 88 -2.97 -11.22 0.63
N LYS A 89 -1.96 -11.52 -0.18
CA LYS A 89 -0.55 -11.28 0.16
C LYS A 89 0.22 -10.75 -1.04
N TYR A 90 1.05 -9.74 -0.80
CA TYR A 90 1.79 -9.03 -1.83
C TYR A 90 3.30 -9.06 -1.55
N ASP A 91 4.08 -9.09 -2.63
CA ASP A 91 5.54 -9.02 -2.61
C ASP A 91 6.01 -7.57 -2.58
N VAL A 92 5.26 -6.67 -3.22
CA VAL A 92 5.51 -5.23 -3.25
C VAL A 92 4.20 -4.48 -2.98
N ILE A 93 4.26 -3.47 -2.12
CA ILE A 93 3.16 -2.54 -1.90
C ILE A 93 3.67 -1.10 -2.10
N TYR A 94 2.98 -0.31 -2.91
CA TYR A 94 3.25 1.10 -3.13
C TYR A 94 2.11 1.93 -2.53
N VAL A 95 2.44 2.81 -1.58
CA VAL A 95 1.49 3.64 -0.82
C VAL A 95 1.63 5.08 -1.29
N ASP A 96 0.66 5.54 -2.08
CA ASP A 96 0.58 6.87 -2.71
C ASP A 96 -0.88 7.37 -2.74
N GLY A 97 -1.59 7.13 -1.62
CA GLY A 97 -3.02 7.40 -1.48
C GLY A 97 -3.32 8.80 -0.97
N GLY A 98 -4.06 8.87 0.13
CA GLY A 98 -4.30 10.14 0.83
C GLY A 98 -3.02 10.68 1.47
N HIS A 99 -2.97 11.98 1.74
CA HIS A 99 -1.81 12.65 2.35
C HIS A 99 -2.05 13.04 3.82
N GLU A 100 -3.27 12.85 4.32
CA GLU A 100 -3.61 13.11 5.72
C GLU A 100 -3.00 12.04 6.62
N VAL A 101 -2.55 12.46 7.81
CA VAL A 101 -1.83 11.58 8.75
C VAL A 101 -2.60 10.31 9.09
N SER A 102 -3.91 10.43 9.31
CA SER A 102 -4.77 9.28 9.64
C SER A 102 -4.93 8.30 8.48
N GLU A 103 -5.02 8.81 7.25
CA GLU A 103 -5.15 7.98 6.04
C GLU A 103 -3.86 7.21 5.80
N VAL A 104 -2.72 7.90 5.81
CA VAL A 104 -1.40 7.30 5.62
C VAL A 104 -1.09 6.26 6.69
N LEU A 105 -1.40 6.54 7.96
CA LEU A 105 -1.19 5.57 9.03
C LEU A 105 -2.08 4.33 8.87
N ALA A 106 -3.35 4.50 8.52
CA ALA A 106 -4.27 3.38 8.28
C ALA A 106 -3.79 2.52 7.10
N ASP A 107 -3.41 3.16 5.99
CA ASP A 107 -2.88 2.52 4.80
C ASP A 107 -1.60 1.75 5.12
N SER A 108 -0.70 2.34 5.92
CA SER A 108 0.55 1.71 6.35
C SER A 108 0.30 0.42 7.13
N VAL A 109 -0.60 0.45 8.12
CA VAL A 109 -0.89 -0.70 8.99
C VAL A 109 -1.55 -1.84 8.22
N LEU A 110 -2.57 -1.54 7.41
CA LEU A 110 -3.27 -2.55 6.61
C LEU A 110 -2.38 -3.10 5.50
N SER A 111 -1.59 -2.26 4.83
CA SER A 111 -0.59 -2.69 3.86
C SER A 111 0.45 -3.59 4.50
N PHE A 112 0.94 -3.28 5.70
CA PHE A 112 1.86 -4.15 6.42
C PHE A 112 1.26 -5.53 6.70
N ARG A 113 -0.05 -5.62 7.01
CA ARG A 113 -0.77 -6.89 7.18
C ARG A 113 -0.83 -7.70 5.88
N LEU A 114 -0.92 -7.04 4.74
CA LEU A 114 -0.97 -7.64 3.40
C LEU A 114 0.43 -7.96 2.85
N LEU A 115 1.49 -7.34 3.37
CA LEU A 115 2.86 -7.57 2.91
C LEU A 115 3.39 -8.94 3.37
N LYS A 116 4.02 -9.68 2.46
CA LYS A 116 4.76 -10.91 2.78
C LYS A 116 6.00 -10.60 3.60
N ILE A 117 6.44 -11.53 4.45
CA ILE A 117 7.78 -11.47 5.04
C ILE A 117 8.81 -11.49 3.90
N GLY A 118 9.77 -10.58 3.95
CA GLY A 118 10.75 -10.33 2.90
C GLY A 118 10.26 -9.40 1.77
N GLY A 119 8.97 -9.06 1.74
CA GLY A 119 8.39 -8.13 0.78
C GLY A 119 8.79 -6.68 1.05
N LEU A 120 8.60 -5.84 0.03
CA LEU A 120 8.89 -4.41 0.07
C LEU A 120 7.63 -3.58 0.18
N MET A 121 7.66 -2.54 1.00
CA MET A 121 6.65 -1.49 1.00
C MET A 121 7.31 -0.14 0.82
N ILE A 122 6.73 0.64 -0.09
CA ILE A 122 7.25 1.92 -0.57
C ILE A 122 6.20 2.97 -0.23
N PHE A 123 6.62 4.03 0.44
CA PHE A 123 5.79 5.19 0.76
C PHE A 123 6.23 6.35 -0.13
N ASP A 124 5.29 6.94 -0.85
CA ASP A 124 5.54 8.17 -1.58
C ASP A 124 5.42 9.41 -0.67
N ASP A 125 5.83 10.56 -1.20
CA ASP A 125 5.59 11.88 -0.61
C ASP A 125 6.14 12.14 0.80
N TYR A 126 7.17 11.40 1.22
CA TYR A 126 7.81 11.55 2.53
C TYR A 126 8.40 12.96 2.76
N LEU A 127 8.88 13.60 1.69
CA LEU A 127 9.38 15.00 1.73
C LEU A 127 8.51 15.96 0.92
N GLN A 128 7.25 15.61 0.64
CA GLN A 128 6.33 16.52 -0.05
C GLN A 128 5.70 17.53 0.93
N ASN A 129 5.28 18.68 0.41
CA ASN A 129 4.56 19.74 1.14
C ASN A 129 5.29 20.21 2.41
N LEU A 130 6.62 20.35 2.37
CA LEU A 130 7.43 20.71 3.54
C LEU A 130 7.07 22.06 4.18
N ASP A 131 6.31 22.89 3.48
CA ASP A 131 5.74 24.16 3.89
C ASP A 131 4.47 24.03 4.77
N LEU A 132 3.81 22.87 4.82
CA LEU A 132 2.66 22.60 5.68
C LEU A 132 3.07 22.16 7.11
N GLY A 133 2.10 22.19 8.03
CA GLY A 133 2.26 21.64 9.38
C GLY A 133 2.54 20.13 9.37
N GLU A 134 3.23 19.61 10.40
CA GLU A 134 3.53 18.17 10.50
C GLU A 134 2.29 17.29 10.46
N ASP A 135 1.20 17.75 11.05
CA ASP A 135 -0.10 17.08 11.14
C ASP A 135 -0.88 17.03 9.82
N GLN A 136 -0.38 17.70 8.78
CA GLN A 136 -1.02 17.83 7.46
C GLN A 136 -0.20 17.15 6.35
N ARG A 137 0.74 16.27 6.71
CA ARG A 137 1.69 15.67 5.75
C ARG A 137 1.82 14.18 5.97
N ALA A 138 1.98 13.46 4.86
CA ALA A 138 2.20 12.02 4.85
C ALA A 138 3.35 11.58 5.76
N LYS A 139 4.40 12.41 5.85
CA LYS A 139 5.56 12.19 6.71
C LYS A 139 5.21 11.79 8.14
N ALA A 140 4.27 12.47 8.79
CA ALA A 140 3.95 12.17 10.19
C ALA A 140 3.25 10.81 10.35
N GLY A 141 2.39 10.43 9.39
CA GLY A 141 1.79 9.08 9.35
C GLY A 141 2.84 7.99 9.11
N ILE A 142 3.77 8.23 8.19
CA ILE A 142 4.89 7.32 7.90
C ILE A 142 5.79 7.18 9.13
N ASP A 143 6.19 8.28 9.76
CA ASP A 143 7.06 8.25 10.95
C ASP A 143 6.39 7.51 12.12
N ALA A 144 5.09 7.69 12.34
CA ALA A 144 4.33 6.96 13.35
C ALA A 144 4.33 5.44 13.09
N PHE A 145 4.15 5.03 11.83
CA PHE A 145 4.27 3.63 11.43
C PHE A 145 5.69 3.09 11.65
N LEU A 146 6.71 3.81 11.17
CA LEU A 146 8.11 3.38 11.31
C LEU A 146 8.50 3.17 12.78
N LEU A 147 8.08 4.08 13.66
CA LEU A 147 8.32 3.97 15.10
C LEU A 147 7.63 2.75 15.70
N GLY A 148 6.35 2.52 15.37
CA GLY A 148 5.56 1.41 15.90
C GLY A 148 6.01 0.04 15.42
N PHE A 149 6.58 -0.04 14.22
CA PHE A 149 6.96 -1.30 13.56
C PHE A 149 8.48 -1.51 13.44
N GLN A 150 9.31 -0.66 14.05
CA GLN A 150 10.78 -0.69 13.92
C GLN A 150 11.42 -2.06 14.18
N SER A 151 10.84 -2.89 15.05
CA SER A 151 11.34 -4.24 15.36
C SER A 151 10.96 -5.29 14.30
N ASN A 152 10.04 -4.95 13.40
CA ASN A 152 9.48 -5.84 12.38
C ASN A 152 9.92 -5.47 10.97
N ILE A 153 10.67 -4.38 10.80
CA ILE A 153 11.05 -3.83 9.50
C ILE A 153 12.55 -3.56 9.43
N GLU A 154 13.05 -3.50 8.21
CA GLU A 154 14.33 -2.92 7.86
C GLU A 154 14.06 -1.71 6.95
N VAL A 155 14.54 -0.52 7.32
CA VAL A 155 14.45 0.66 6.47
C VAL A 155 15.61 0.61 5.47
N LEU A 156 15.28 0.47 4.19
CA LEU A 156 16.25 0.33 3.10
C LEU A 156 16.62 1.67 2.45
N TYR A 157 15.68 2.61 2.46
CA TYR A 157 15.86 3.92 1.83
C TYR A 157 14.99 4.99 2.50
N THR A 158 15.52 6.21 2.58
CA THR A 158 14.80 7.38 3.08
C THR A 158 15.29 8.63 2.36
N PHE A 159 14.42 9.22 1.54
CA PHE A 159 14.57 10.55 0.97
C PHE A 159 13.18 11.06 0.58
N TYR A 160 12.93 11.48 -0.66
CA TYR A 160 11.57 11.79 -1.14
C TYR A 160 10.58 10.64 -0.91
N GLN A 161 11.07 9.40 -0.87
CA GLN A 161 10.31 8.19 -0.57
C GLN A 161 10.94 7.45 0.61
N VAL A 162 10.14 6.58 1.24
CA VAL A 162 10.64 5.60 2.21
C VAL A 162 10.42 4.21 1.67
N VAL A 163 11.46 3.36 1.71
CA VAL A 163 11.35 1.94 1.35
C VAL A 163 11.68 1.11 2.57
N ILE A 164 10.78 0.22 2.94
CA ILE A 164 10.98 -0.76 4.00
C ILE A 164 10.91 -2.18 3.46
N LYS A 165 11.58 -3.09 4.15
CA LYS A 165 11.41 -4.53 4.00
C LYS A 165 10.81 -5.10 5.26
N LYS A 166 9.80 -5.96 5.12
CA LYS A 166 9.20 -6.65 6.26
C LYS A 166 10.07 -7.83 6.71
N LEU A 167 10.41 -7.87 7.99
CA LEU A 167 11.21 -8.93 8.60
C LEU A 167 10.35 -9.96 9.33
N SER A 168 9.22 -9.54 9.92
CA SER A 168 8.32 -10.43 10.66
C SER A 168 6.90 -9.86 10.81
N ASP A 169 5.95 -10.71 11.25
CA ASP A 169 4.57 -10.32 11.57
C ASP A 169 4.36 -9.93 13.06
N ARG A 170 5.40 -10.03 13.90
CA ARG A 170 5.28 -10.26 15.35
C ARG A 170 4.27 -9.34 16.08
N PHE A 171 3.21 -9.96 16.62
CA PHE A 171 2.98 -10.05 18.07
C PHE A 171 3.23 -11.51 18.48
N MET A 172 4.35 -11.79 19.16
CA MET A 172 4.60 -13.06 19.87
C MET A 172 5.55 -12.74 21.02
N GLU A 173 5.00 -12.37 22.18
CA GLU A 173 5.43 -13.07 23.38
C GLU A 173 4.72 -14.42 23.34
N GLU A 174 5.49 -15.50 23.48
CA GLU A 174 4.89 -16.78 23.85
C GLU A 174 4.18 -16.55 25.19
N ILE A 175 2.85 -16.41 25.16
CA ILE A 175 2.07 -16.70 26.36
C ILE A 175 2.14 -18.22 26.49
N THR A 176 3.20 -18.73 27.11
CA THR A 176 3.13 -20.03 27.76
C THR A 176 1.93 -19.96 28.70
N PRO A 177 0.92 -20.83 28.58
CA PRO A 177 -0.15 -20.89 29.57
C PRO A 177 0.49 -21.28 30.90
N THR A 178 0.71 -20.31 31.79
CA THR A 178 0.90 -20.65 33.19
C THR A 178 -0.44 -21.19 33.66
N THR A 179 -0.52 -22.50 33.83
CA THR A 179 -1.67 -23.19 34.38
C THR A 179 -2.16 -22.42 35.61
N PRO A 180 -3.40 -21.92 35.65
CA PRO A 180 -3.93 -21.37 36.89
C PRO A 180 -4.13 -22.54 37.85
N VAL A 181 -3.26 -22.67 38.84
CA VAL A 181 -3.51 -23.52 40.01
C VAL A 181 -4.52 -22.77 40.88
N CYS A 182 -5.80 -22.99 40.58
CA CYS A 182 -6.89 -22.54 41.44
C CYS A 182 -7.12 -23.60 42.52
N THR A 183 -6.37 -23.53 43.62
CA THR A 183 -6.71 -24.27 44.84
C THR A 183 -7.55 -23.37 45.72
N TYR A 184 -8.86 -23.62 45.74
CA TYR A 184 -9.73 -23.13 46.81
C TYR A 184 -9.64 -24.13 47.97
N THR A 185 -9.10 -23.67 49.11
CA THR A 185 -9.34 -24.26 50.43
C THR A 185 -10.47 -23.53 51.11
#